data_AF-A0A2V6VFT1-F1
#
_entry.id   AF-A0A2V6VFT1-F1
#
_cell.length_a   1.000
_cell.length_b   1.000
_cell.length_c   1.000
_cell.angle_alpha   90.00
_cell.angle_beta   90.00
_cell.angle_gamma   90.00
#
_symmetry.space_group_name_H-M   'P 1'
#
loop_
_entity.id
_entity.type
_entity.pdbx_description
1 polymer ?
#
loop_
_entity_poly.entity_id
_entity_poly.type
_entity_poly.pdbx_seq_one_letter_code
_entity_poly.pdbx_strand_id
1 'polypeptide(L)' 'MLDSFAVLAYLEGEAGMPRVRSVLESAEAKRHTVYLSLINLGEVLYITERERGLVAARRTLGAVEQLPLEIVGVSRAT' A
#
# COMPACT_ATOMS: atom_id res chain seq x y z
N MET A 1 -4.04 9.68 -0.07
CA MET A 1 -3.20 8.87 0.83
C MET A 1 -3.91 7.54 1.05
N LEU A 2 -3.18 6.43 1.00
CA LEU A 2 -3.70 5.09 1.28
C LEU A 2 -3.32 4.65 2.70
N ASP A 3 -4.15 3.80 3.28
CA ASP A 3 -3.90 3.09 4.52
C ASP A 3 -3.62 1.60 4.28
N SER A 4 -3.28 0.90 5.36
CA SER A 4 -2.98 -0.52 5.33
C SER A 4 -4.15 -1.36 4.83
N PHE A 5 -5.37 -1.03 5.27
CA PHE A 5 -6.61 -1.68 4.82
C PHE A 5 -6.81 -1.57 3.31
N ALA A 6 -6.66 -0.37 2.73
CA ALA A 6 -6.80 -0.15 1.30
C ALA A 6 -5.74 -0.93 0.50
N VAL A 7 -4.49 -0.95 0.97
CA VAL A 7 -3.41 -1.69 0.31
C VAL A 7 -3.66 -3.20 0.35
N LEU A 8 -4.06 -3.75 1.51
CA LEU A 8 -4.38 -5.17 1.65
C LEU A 8 -5.56 -5.56 0.76
N ALA A 9 -6.66 -4.79 0.80
CA ALA A 9 -7.82 -5.04 -0.05
C ALA A 9 -7.45 -5.06 -1.55
N TYR A 10 -6.53 -4.19 -1.97
CA TYR A 10 -6.03 -4.17 -3.35
C TYR A 10 -5.17 -5.39 -3.69
N LEU A 11 -4.23 -5.77 -2.82
CA LEU A 11 -3.32 -6.90 -3.07
C LEU A 11 -4.05 -8.25 -3.01
N GLU A 12 -5.12 -8.34 -2.23
CA GLU A 12 -5.85 -9.60 -1.98
C GLU A 12 -7.10 -9.77 -2.84
N GLY A 13 -7.46 -8.76 -3.63
CA GLY A 13 -8.64 -8.84 -4.50
C GLY A 13 -9.97 -8.77 -3.74
N GLU A 14 -9.98 -8.09 -2.60
CA GLU A 14 -11.19 -7.88 -1.80
C GLU A 14 -12.11 -6.81 -2.43
N ALA A 15 -13.30 -6.64 -1.85
CA ALA A 15 -14.32 -5.71 -2.34
C ALA A 15 -13.83 -4.26 -2.51
N GLY A 16 -12.80 -3.84 -1.75
CA GLY A 16 -12.18 -2.51 -1.87
C GLY A 16 -11.25 -2.33 -3.09
N MET A 17 -10.79 -3.42 -3.71
CA MET A 17 -9.80 -3.40 -4.79
C MET A 17 -10.18 -2.48 -5.95
N PRO A 18 -11.42 -2.49 -6.52
CA PRO A 18 -11.72 -1.69 -7.70
C PRO A 18 -11.54 -0.19 -7.47
N ARG A 19 -11.86 0.29 -6.26
CA ARG A 19 -11.68 1.69 -5.89
C ARG A 19 -10.20 2.06 -5.78
N VAL A 20 -9.40 1.22 -5.12
CA VAL A 20 -7.96 1.46 -4.97
C VAL A 20 -7.25 1.40 -6.33
N ARG A 21 -7.66 0.46 -7.19
CA ARG A 21 -7.17 0.35 -8.57
C ARG A 21 -7.40 1.65 -9.36
N SER A 22 -8.64 2.18 -9.34
CA SER A 22 -8.96 3.42 -10.05
C SER A 22 -8.12 4.62 -9.60
N VAL A 23 -7.80 4.68 -8.30
CA VAL A 23 -6.87 5.67 -7.75
C VAL A 23 -5.45 5.44 -8.29
N LEU A 24 -4.92 4.21 -8.24
CA LEU A 24 -3.58 3.91 -8.74
C LEU A 24 -3.44 4.17 -10.24
N GLU A 25 -4.42 3.77 -11.06
CA GLU A 25 -4.45 4.05 -12.51
C GLU A 25 -4.47 5.56 -12.81
N SER A 26 -5.14 6.35 -11.96
CA SER A 26 -5.14 7.80 -12.08
C SER A 26 -3.82 8.45 -11.68
N ALA A 27 -3.10 7.83 -10.74
CA ALA A 27 -1.75 8.23 -10.37
C ALA A 27 -0.74 7.92 -11.48
N GLU A 28 -0.84 6.74 -12.10
CA GLU A 28 -0.04 6.33 -13.26
C GLU A 28 -0.24 7.29 -14.45
N ALA A 29 -1.47 7.73 -14.68
CA ALA A 29 -1.80 8.75 -15.67
C ALA A 29 -1.43 10.20 -15.26
N LYS A 30 -0.66 10.38 -14.17
CA LYS A 30 -0.17 11.66 -13.65
C LYS A 30 -1.26 12.68 -13.30
N ARG A 31 -2.47 12.21 -12.97
CA ARG A 31 -3.59 13.09 -12.57
C ARG A 31 -3.50 13.54 -11.11
N HIS A 32 -2.82 12.78 -10.27
CA HIS A 32 -2.56 13.10 -8.87
C HIS A 32 -1.47 12.20 -8.29
N THR A 33 -0.85 12.63 -7.19
CA THR A 33 0.11 11.80 -6.45
C THR A 33 -0.60 10.98 -5.37
N VAL A 34 -0.23 9.71 -5.25
CA VAL A 34 -0.71 8.80 -4.20
C VAL A 34 0.41 8.60 -3.20
N TYR A 35 0.07 8.71 -1.91
CA TYR A 35 1.03 8.54 -0.82
C TYR A 35 0.64 7.36 0.07
N LEU A 36 1.65 6.65 0.56
CA LEU A 36 1.55 5.66 1.62
C LEU A 36 2.53 6.05 2.74
N SER A 37 2.08 6.11 4.00
CA SER A 37 3.02 6.38 5.09
C SER A 37 3.90 5.15 5.36
N LEU A 38 5.11 5.38 5.84
CA LEU A 38 6.01 4.30 6.28
C LEU A 38 5.37 3.44 7.39
N ILE A 39 4.52 4.04 8.23
CA ILE A 39 3.76 3.32 9.27
C ILE A 39 2.75 2.36 8.63
N ASN A 40 1.97 2.83 7.65
CA ASN A 40 0.98 1.98 6.97
C ASN A 40 1.66 0.86 6.18
N LEU A 41 2.81 1.11 5.56
CA LEU A 41 3.61 0.05 4.95
C LEU A 41 4.03 -0.99 6.00
N GLY A 42 4.52 -0.57 7.16
CA GLY A 42 4.88 -1.47 8.25
C GLY A 42 3.70 -2.34 8.71
N GLU A 43 2.50 -1.76 8.80
CA GLU A 43 1.29 -2.50 9.17
C GLU A 43 0.90 -3.55 8.12
N VAL A 44 0.96 -3.22 6.82
CA VAL A 44 0.73 -4.18 5.72
C VAL A 44 1.69 -5.36 5.82
N LEU A 45 2.99 -5.09 6.03
CA LEU A 45 4.01 -6.12 6.14
C LEU A 45 3.82 -6.98 7.39
N TYR A 46 3.51 -6.36 8.53
CA TYR A 46 3.26 -7.07 9.78
C TYR A 46 2.04 -8.00 9.69
N ILE A 47 0.92 -7.51 9.13
CA ILE A 47 -0.29 -8.32 8.93
C ILE A 47 0.03 -9.51 8.01
N THR A 48 0.67 -9.24 6.87
CA THR A 48 1.04 -10.29 5.92
C THR A 48 1.98 -11.33 6.54
N GLU A 49 3.01 -10.89 7.28
CA GLU A 49 3.96 -11.79 7.92
C GLU A 49 3.30 -12.64 9.00
N ARG A 50 2.46 -12.03 9.85
CA ARG A 50 1.73 -12.73 10.91
C ARG A 50 0.82 -13.82 10.35
N GLU A 51 0.18 -13.57 9.21
CA GLU A 51 -0.82 -14.48 8.65
C GLU A 51 -0.24 -15.49 7.66
N ARG A 52 0.83 -15.12 6.94
CA ARG A 52 1.34 -15.88 5.77
C ARG A 52 2.85 -16.06 5.78
N GLY A 53 3.54 -15.58 6.81
CA GLY A 53 4.98 -15.73 7.00
C GLY A 53 5.84 -14.73 6.23
N LEU A 54 7.13 -14.71 6.58
CA LEU A 54 8.12 -13.74 6.07
C LEU A 54 8.25 -13.73 4.54
N VAL A 55 8.13 -14.89 3.89
CA VAL A 55 8.23 -14.98 2.42
C VAL A 55 7.09 -14.21 1.75
N ALA A 56 5.87 -14.30 2.29
CA ALA A 56 4.73 -13.55 1.79
C ALA A 56 4.92 -12.05 2.02
N ALA A 57 5.39 -11.64 3.21
CA ALA A 57 5.65 -10.23 3.51
C ALA A 57 6.70 -9.61 2.57
N ARG A 58 7.77 -10.33 2.24
CA ARG A 58 8.77 -9.88 1.26
C ARG A 58 8.20 -9.72 -0.16
N ARG A 59 7.31 -10.63 -0.58
CA ARG A 59 6.60 -10.50 -1.86
C ARG A 59 5.67 -9.30 -1.86
N THR A 60 4.96 -9.08 -0.75
CA THR A 60 4.11 -7.90 -0.55
C THR A 60 4.91 -6.61 -0.62
N LEU A 61 6.07 -6.52 0.03
CA LEU A 61 6.95 -5.36 -0.08
C LEU A 61 7.31 -5.07 -1.54
N GLY A 62 7.79 -6.08 -2.27
CA GLY A 62 8.11 -5.93 -3.68
C GLY A 62 6.91 -5.51 -4.52
N ALA A 63 5.70 -6.05 -4.25
CA ALA A 63 4.49 -5.65 -4.94
C ALA A 63 4.10 -4.18 -4.67
N VAL A 64 4.20 -3.72 -3.42
CA VAL A 64 3.88 -2.34 -3.04
C VAL A 64 4.87 -1.36 -3.67
N GLU A 65 6.16 -1.70 -3.73
CA GLU A 65 7.20 -0.86 -4.35
C GLU A 65 7.03 -0.69 -5.87
N GLN A 66 6.24 -1.55 -6.54
CA GLN A 66 5.91 -1.40 -7.96
C GLN A 66 4.63 -0.58 -8.21
N LEU A 67 3.90 -0.19 -7.16
CA LEU A 67 2.68 0.60 -7.33
C LEU A 67 3.00 2.06 -7.66
N PRO A 68 2.13 2.75 -8.41
CA PRO A 68 2.29 4.18 -8.72
C PRO A 68 1.94 5.05 -7.49
N LEU A 69 2.73 4.94 -6.42
CA LEU A 69 2.60 5.68 -5.18
C LEU A 69 3.98 6.03 -4.58
N GLU A 70 4.00 7.00 -3.68
CA GLU A 70 5.19 7.43 -2.95
C GLU A 70 5.09 7.02 -1.48
N ILE A 71 6.13 6.34 -0.97
CA ILE A 71 6.26 6.03 0.44
C ILE A 71 6.86 7.23 1.16
N VAL A 72 6.13 7.78 2.12
CA VAL A 72 6.53 8.99 2.85
C VAL A 72 6.85 8.68 4.32
N GLY A 73 7.93 9.28 4.81
CA GLY A 73 8.24 9.27 6.24
C GLY A 73 7.19 10.00 7.06
N VAL A 74 7.19 9.77 8.37
CA VAL A 74 6.25 10.40 9.31
C VAL A 74 7.04 11.21 10.33
N SER A 75 6.60 12.45 10.58
CA SER A 75 7.11 13.32 11.63
C SER A 75 5.96 13.94 12.41
N ARG A 76 6.23 14.35 13.65
CA ARG A 76 5.28 15.13 14.46
C ARG A 76 5.47 16.61 14.12
N ALA A 77 4.41 17.32 13.78
CA ALA A 77 4.46 18.78 13.71
C ALA A 77 4.82 19.31 15.10
N THR A 78 5.95 20.02 15.19
CA THR A 78 6.48 20.60 16.42
C THR A 78 5.96 22.02 16.58
#